data_AF-A0A497C7W1-F1
#
_entry.id   AF-A0A497C7W1-F1
#
_cell.length_a   1.000
_cell.length_b   1.000
_cell.length_c   1.000
_cell.angle_alpha   90.00
_cell.angle_beta   90.00
_cell.angle_gamma   90.00
#
_symmetry.space_group_name_H-M   'P 1'
#
loop_
_entity.id
_entity.type
_entity.pdbx_description
1 polymer ?
#
loop_
_entity_poly.entity_id
_entity_poly.type
_entity_poly.pdbx_seq_one_letter_code
_entity_poly.pdbx_strand_id
1 'polypeptide(L)'
;MATLEASRTPRGFTVDVDEGKIEQAARPRQGWFQKGVPAEIDTSSPGKKKIWFCAAVIRPWGAVITMQVDRFNQKNTAKFLAKIRKKLPGRRLDLVIDNAPW
;
A
#
# COMPACT_ATOMS: atom_id res chain seq x y z
N MET A 1 -13.15 2.03 28.09
CA MET A 1 -12.84 0.87 27.24
C MET A 1 -13.21 1.24 25.81
N ALA A 2 -12.23 1.39 24.91
CA ALA A 2 -12.51 1.68 23.51
C ALA A 2 -12.98 0.38 22.84
N THR A 3 -14.23 0.33 22.41
CA THR A 3 -14.75 -0.75 21.57
C THR A 3 -14.08 -0.61 20.19
N LEU A 4 -13.00 -1.37 19.97
CA LEU A 4 -12.07 -1.11 18.87
C LEU A 4 -12.51 -1.69 17.51
N GLU A 5 -13.56 -2.51 17.47
CA GLU A 5 -14.13 -2.98 16.21
C GLU A 5 -15.66 -2.86 16.26
N ALA A 6 -16.21 -2.05 15.36
CA ALA A 6 -17.66 -2.07 15.09
C ALA A 6 -18.06 -3.47 14.61
N SER A 7 -19.25 -3.94 15.01
CA SER A 7 -19.81 -5.21 14.54
C SER A 7 -19.77 -5.27 13.02
N ARG A 8 -19.01 -6.22 12.47
CA ARG A 8 -18.84 -6.41 11.03
C ARG A 8 -20.16 -6.87 10.42
N THR A 9 -20.50 -6.35 9.25
CA THR A 9 -21.78 -6.71 8.63
C THR A 9 -21.73 -8.20 8.22
N PRO A 10 -22.72 -9.04 8.60
CA PRO A 10 -22.70 -10.49 8.32
C PRO A 10 -22.61 -10.89 6.83
N ARG A 11 -22.74 -9.93 5.90
CA ARG A 11 -22.65 -10.11 4.44
C ARG A 11 -21.82 -9.02 3.76
N GLY A 12 -21.11 -8.20 4.54
CA GLY A 12 -20.23 -7.14 4.04
C GLY A 12 -18.88 -7.72 3.63
N PHE A 13 -18.18 -7.04 2.72
CA PHE A 13 -16.78 -7.33 2.46
C PHE A 13 -15.92 -6.43 3.33
N THR A 14 -15.01 -7.02 4.09
CA THR A 14 -13.98 -6.24 4.77
C THR A 14 -12.88 -5.95 3.77
N VAL A 15 -12.51 -4.68 3.65
CA VAL A 15 -11.47 -4.23 2.73
C VAL A 15 -10.39 -3.53 3.54
N ASP A 16 -9.29 -4.23 3.78
CA ASP A 16 -8.11 -3.69 4.45
C ASP A 16 -7.28 -2.93 3.42
N VAL A 17 -7.11 -1.63 3.62
CA VAL A 17 -6.40 -0.74 2.71
C VAL A 17 -5.13 -0.25 3.37
N ASP A 18 -4.03 -0.35 2.64
CA ASP A 18 -2.72 0.08 3.10
C ASP A 18 -1.88 0.61 1.94
N GLU A 19 -0.78 1.24 2.30
CA GLU A 19 0.18 1.86 1.41
C GLU A 19 1.51 1.12 1.44
N GLY A 20 1.99 0.76 0.25
CA GLY A 20 3.21 -0.01 0.07
C GLY A 20 4.24 0.73 -0.77
N LYS A 21 5.50 0.51 -0.41
CA LYS A 21 6.65 1.06 -1.13
C LYS A 21 7.64 -0.05 -1.39
N ILE A 22 8.01 -0.23 -2.65
CA ILE A 22 9.13 -1.10 -3.05
C ILE A 22 10.28 -0.19 -3.45
N GLU A 23 11.39 -0.30 -2.73
CA GLU A 23 12.67 0.28 -3.15
C GLU A 23 13.48 -0.80 -3.85
N GLN A 24 14.05 -0.44 -4.99
CA GLN A 24 15.01 -1.34 -5.63
C GLN A 24 16.31 -1.27 -4.86
N ALA A 25 16.58 -2.32 -4.10
CA ALA A 25 17.72 -2.41 -3.19
C ALA A 25 19.04 -2.10 -3.91
N ALA A 26 19.85 -1.26 -3.26
CA ALA A 26 21.29 -1.27 -3.45
C ALA A 26 21.81 -2.70 -3.22
N ARG A 27 22.83 -3.12 -3.95
CA ARG A 27 23.50 -4.40 -3.74
C ARG A 27 24.86 -4.12 -3.10
N PRO A 28 24.98 -4.13 -1.75
CA PRO A 28 26.24 -3.79 -1.08
C PRO A 28 27.41 -4.65 -1.55
N ARG A 29 27.15 -5.92 -1.88
CA ARG A 29 28.15 -6.83 -2.44
C ARG A 29 28.80 -6.36 -3.76
N GLN A 30 28.33 -5.29 -4.39
CA GLN A 30 28.86 -4.75 -5.64
C GLN A 30 29.77 -3.52 -5.44
N GLY A 31 30.02 -3.08 -4.19
CA GLY A 31 30.89 -1.94 -3.90
C GLY A 31 31.93 -2.24 -2.82
N TRP A 32 33.01 -1.47 -2.83
CA TRP A 32 33.99 -1.43 -1.74
C TRP A 32 33.65 -0.26 -0.84
N PHE A 33 33.41 -0.51 0.45
CA PHE A 33 33.00 0.53 1.40
C PHE A 33 33.97 0.61 2.56
N GLN A 34 34.19 1.84 3.02
CA GLN A 34 35.00 2.10 4.21
C GLN A 34 34.20 1.76 5.46
N LYS A 35 34.80 0.95 6.35
CA LYS A 35 34.18 0.55 7.61
C LYS A 35 33.89 1.78 8.48
N GLY A 36 32.65 1.91 8.96
CA GLY A 36 32.22 2.97 9.86
C GLY A 36 31.88 4.30 9.18
N VAL A 37 31.91 4.36 7.84
CA VAL A 37 31.54 5.56 7.07
C VAL A 37 30.20 5.30 6.35
N PRO A 38 29.22 6.21 6.40
CA PRO A 38 28.02 6.12 5.57
C PRO A 38 28.39 6.03 4.09
N ALA A 39 27.82 5.06 3.38
CA ALA A 39 28.02 4.89 1.95
C ALA A 39 26.68 5.05 1.22
N GLU A 40 26.66 5.90 0.21
CA GLU A 40 25.55 5.99 -0.73
C GLU A 40 25.82 5.06 -1.90
N ILE A 41 24.85 4.20 -2.22
CA ILE A 41 24.96 3.26 -3.34
C ILE A 41 23.86 3.59 -4.33
N ASP A 42 24.24 3.96 -5.54
CA ASP A 42 23.30 4.07 -6.63
C ASP A 42 22.76 2.68 -7.00
N THR A 43 21.44 2.59 -7.13
CA THR A 43 20.79 1.36 -7.60
C THR A 43 21.15 1.10 -9.06
N SER A 44 21.64 -0.10 -9.37
CA SER A 44 22.02 -0.52 -10.72
C SER A 44 20.86 -1.07 -11.56
N SER A 45 19.62 -0.93 -11.08
CA SER A 45 18.45 -1.53 -11.70
C SER A 45 17.95 -0.66 -12.87
N PRO A 46 17.66 -1.23 -14.06
CA PRO A 46 17.25 -0.47 -15.25
C PRO A 46 15.78 0.03 -15.19
N GLY A 47 15.26 0.35 -14.00
CA GLY A 47 13.85 0.70 -13.77
C GLY A 47 13.64 1.84 -12.77
N LYS A 48 12.39 2.07 -12.37
CA LYS A 48 12.07 3.08 -11.35
C LYS A 48 12.76 2.72 -10.04
N LYS A 49 13.65 3.59 -9.55
CA LYS A 49 14.38 3.44 -8.28
C LYS A 49 13.45 3.13 -7.09
N LYS A 50 12.19 3.56 -7.18
CA LYS A 50 11.16 3.44 -6.15
C LYS A 50 9.77 3.33 -6.77
N ILE A 51 8.95 2.43 -6.24
CA ILE A 51 7.55 2.23 -6.63
C ILE A 51 6.69 2.42 -5.40
N TRP A 52 5.71 3.33 -5.49
CA TRP A 52 4.66 3.48 -4.50
C TRP A 52 3.38 2.84 -5.01
N PHE A 53 2.62 2.19 -4.14
CA PHE A 53 1.34 1.62 -4.50
C PHE A 53 0.37 1.64 -3.32
N CYS A 54 -0.90 1.82 -3.61
CA CYS A 54 -1.98 1.50 -2.66
C CYS A 54 -2.40 0.04 -2.89
N ALA A 55 -2.70 -0.67 -1.82
CA ALA A 55 -3.19 -2.04 -1.86
C ALA A 55 -4.46 -2.18 -1.03
N ALA A 56 -5.36 -3.07 -1.46
CA ALA A 56 -6.58 -3.41 -0.77
C ALA A 56 -6.76 -4.93 -0.77
N VAL A 57 -6.82 -5.53 0.41
CA VAL A 57 -7.09 -6.96 0.61
C VAL A 57 -8.57 -7.12 0.93
N ILE A 58 -9.27 -7.96 0.16
CA ILE A 58 -10.72 -8.14 0.27
C ILE A 58 -11.01 -9.46 0.95
N ARG A 59 -11.66 -9.42 2.11
CA ARG A 59 -12.12 -10.60 2.86
C ARG A 59 -13.65 -10.71 2.83
N PRO A 60 -14.21 -11.94 2.74
CA PRO A 60 -13.53 -13.23 2.69
C PRO A 60 -13.08 -13.66 1.28
N TRP A 61 -13.29 -12.82 0.25
CA TRP A 61 -13.05 -13.22 -1.14
C TRP A 61 -11.60 -13.61 -1.47
N GLY A 62 -10.62 -13.09 -0.73
CA GLY A 62 -9.18 -13.38 -0.95
C GLY A 62 -8.57 -12.63 -2.14
N ALA A 63 -9.25 -11.60 -2.65
CA ALA A 63 -8.77 -10.80 -3.77
C ALA A 63 -7.93 -9.61 -3.31
N VAL A 64 -6.93 -9.23 -4.11
CA VAL A 64 -6.10 -8.03 -3.88
C VAL A 64 -6.28 -7.05 -5.02
N ILE A 65 -6.60 -5.79 -4.70
CA ILE A 65 -6.61 -4.69 -5.66
C ILE A 65 -5.41 -3.82 -5.38
N THR A 66 -4.58 -3.54 -6.39
CA THR A 66 -3.42 -2.64 -6.25
C THR A 66 -3.51 -1.46 -7.21
N MET A 67 -2.88 -0.34 -6.88
CA MET A 67 -2.73 0.81 -7.78
C MET A 67 -1.37 1.46 -7.54
N GLN A 68 -0.51 1.43 -8.55
CA GLN A 68 0.74 2.19 -8.51
C GLN A 68 0.45 3.70 -8.53
N VAL A 69 1.14 4.45 -7.67
CA VAL A 69 1.04 5.91 -7.55
C VAL A 69 2.42 6.55 -7.63
N ASP A 70 2.45 7.85 -7.87
CA ASP A 70 3.65 8.67 -7.86
C ASP A 70 4.11 9.03 -6.44
N ARG A 71 3.14 9.24 -5.53
CA ARG A 71 3.33 9.50 -4.10
C ARG A 71 2.01 9.28 -3.34
N PHE A 72 2.08 9.23 -2.01
CA PHE A 72 0.88 9.19 -1.17
C PHE A 72 0.32 10.58 -0.92
N ASN A 73 -0.99 10.73 -1.12
CA ASN A 73 -1.77 11.95 -0.91
C ASN A 73 -3.27 11.67 -1.07
N GLN A 74 -4.11 12.56 -0.54
CA GLN A 74 -5.57 12.51 -0.57
C GLN A 74 -6.14 12.25 -1.97
N LYS A 75 -5.57 12.87 -3.01
CA LYS A 75 -6.04 12.72 -4.39
C LYS A 75 -5.83 11.29 -4.90
N ASN A 76 -4.71 10.66 -4.57
CA ASN A 76 -4.40 9.29 -4.94
C ASN A 76 -5.19 8.29 -4.09
N THR A 77 -5.37 8.56 -2.80
CA THR A 77 -6.24 7.77 -1.91
C THR A 77 -7.69 7.76 -2.42
N ALA A 78 -8.25 8.94 -2.76
CA ALA A 78 -9.60 9.04 -3.32
C ALA A 78 -9.76 8.26 -4.64
N LYS A 79 -8.78 8.34 -5.55
CA LYS A 79 -8.77 7.54 -6.79
C LYS A 79 -8.75 6.05 -6.49
N PHE A 80 -8.00 5.63 -5.46
CA PHE A 80 -7.91 4.22 -5.09
C PHE A 80 -9.24 3.71 -4.52
N LEU A 81 -9.87 4.46 -3.62
CA LEU A 81 -11.20 4.15 -3.10
C LEU A 81 -12.25 4.05 -4.22
N ALA A 82 -12.21 4.97 -5.20
CA ALA A 82 -13.08 4.90 -6.38
C ALA A 82 -12.83 3.62 -7.22
N LYS A 83 -11.57 3.21 -7.36
CA LYS A 83 -11.20 1.95 -8.03
C LYS A 83 -11.76 0.74 -7.30
N ILE A 84 -11.65 0.69 -5.97
CA ILE A 84 -12.24 -0.38 -5.13
C ILE A 84 -13.76 -0.43 -5.36
N ARG A 85 -14.43 0.73 -5.28
CA ARG A 85 -15.89 0.80 -5.48
C ARG A 85 -16.32 0.30 -6.85
N LYS A 86 -15.58 0.66 -7.92
CA LYS A 86 -15.84 0.19 -9.28
C LYS A 86 -15.67 -1.33 -9.42
N LYS A 87 -14.75 -1.94 -8.67
CA LYS A 87 -14.49 -3.39 -8.69
C LYS A 87 -15.47 -4.20 -7.84
N LEU A 88 -16.15 -3.56 -6.89
CA LEU A 88 -17.12 -4.19 -5.97
C LEU A 88 -18.50 -3.49 -6.07
N PRO A 89 -19.14 -3.49 -7.26
CA PRO A 89 -20.42 -2.81 -7.45
C PRO A 89 -21.51 -3.46 -6.59
N GLY A 90 -22.37 -2.64 -5.99
CA GLY A 90 -23.52 -3.10 -5.20
C GLY A 90 -23.19 -3.80 -3.89
N ARG A 91 -21.91 -3.97 -3.54
CA ARG A 91 -21.48 -4.57 -2.27
C ARG A 91 -21.43 -3.51 -1.17
N ARG A 92 -21.79 -3.91 0.06
CA ARG A 92 -21.48 -3.15 1.27
C ARG A 92 -20.05 -3.46 1.68
N LEU A 93 -19.26 -2.41 1.90
CA LEU A 93 -17.84 -2.51 2.21
C LEU A 93 -17.60 -1.96 3.62
N ASP A 94 -16.98 -2.78 4.46
CA ASP A 94 -16.46 -2.36 5.75
C ASP A 94 -14.96 -2.04 5.52
N LEU A 95 -14.63 -0.77 5.35
CA LEU A 95 -13.27 -0.32 5.07
C LEU A 95 -12.45 -0.24 6.35
N VAL A 96 -11.27 -0.84 6.33
CA VAL A 96 -10.27 -0.72 7.39
C VAL A 96 -9.07 0.02 6.79
N ILE A 97 -8.82 1.23 7.30
CA ILE A 97 -7.72 2.11 6.91
C ILE A 97 -7.01 2.55 8.19
N ASP A 98 -5.72 2.83 8.09
CA ASP A 98 -4.99 3.50 9.17
C ASP A 98 -5.39 5.00 9.26
N ASN A 99 -5.05 5.64 10.36
CA ASN A 99 -5.31 7.06 10.58
C ASN A 99 -4.13 7.92 10.11
N ALA A 100 -3.63 7.64 8.91
CA ALA A 100 -2.57 8.41 8.32
C ALA A 100 -3.03 9.85 8.00
N PRO A 101 -2.15 10.86 8.11
CA PRO A 101 -2.52 12.27 8.00
C PRO A 101 -2.82 12.76 6.57
N TRP A 102 -2.81 11.88 5.56
CA TRP A 102 -2.72 12.27 4.15
C TRP A 102 -3.86 11.79 3.27
#